data_AF-A0A972RTQ0-F1
#
_entry.id   AF-A0A972RTQ0-F1
#
_cell.length_a   1.000
_cell.length_b   1.000
_cell.length_c   1.000
_cell.angle_alpha   90.00
_cell.angle_beta   90.00
_cell.angle_gamma   90.00
#
_symmetry.space_group_name_H-M   'P 1'
#
loop_
_entity.id
_entity.type
_entity.pdbx_description
1 polymer ?
#
loop_
_entity_poly.entity_id
_entity_poly.type
_entity_poly.pdbx_seq_one_letter_code
_entity_poly.pdbx_strand_id
1 'polypeptide(L)'
;EHLKNGLYAYKFIVPAGVFSGSDLIEASNLASYHLGFIALTYDQNFYIVNTTPKITQSSLYKKYAPSSYLNSLVACGGSKTCSFGVIKNKEDAISLAKRLEELVPVDKEIKFHWSGCVKGCGIHGLGDFGFVGAKVKRDNEVVEGVEIYLGGSSNKEGKKILKVALDELVDYIKPMVEFYKINKKENESFEEFLKNSAFSIWAYAFIMKLNAKGFEFIPKNISKANKIEPFEIREIANYISYKLTKTHSLDNIFTPLKITTLKEQGLKEPIHQIIDNMLIGKYQTWTEIIKELDNI
;
A
#
# COMPACT_ATOMS: atom_id res chain seq x y z
N GLU A 1 -2.47 -10.41 -23.81
CA GLU A 1 -2.48 -9.36 -24.85
C GLU A 1 -2.72 -9.97 -26.22
N HIS A 2 -3.48 -9.29 -27.10
CA HIS A 2 -3.74 -9.74 -28.47
C HIS A 2 -2.69 -9.14 -29.40
N LEU A 3 -2.05 -9.98 -30.22
CA LEU A 3 -0.98 -9.59 -31.13
C LEU A 3 -1.52 -9.30 -32.53
N LYS A 4 -0.75 -8.56 -33.34
CA LYS A 4 -1.14 -8.19 -34.71
C LYS A 4 -1.34 -9.40 -35.64
N ASN A 5 -0.69 -10.52 -35.33
CA ASN A 5 -0.79 -11.77 -36.10
C ASN A 5 -1.99 -12.64 -35.68
N GLY A 6 -2.91 -12.13 -34.85
CA GLY A 6 -4.09 -12.88 -34.38
C GLY A 6 -3.81 -13.89 -33.26
N LEU A 7 -2.57 -13.98 -32.80
CA LEU A 7 -2.17 -14.80 -31.65
C LEU A 7 -2.08 -13.94 -30.38
N TYR A 8 -1.70 -14.57 -29.28
CA TYR A 8 -1.71 -13.95 -27.96
C TYR A 8 -0.32 -13.95 -27.32
N ALA A 9 -0.12 -13.03 -26.37
CA ALA A 9 0.95 -13.06 -25.39
C ALA A 9 0.33 -13.15 -23.99
N TYR A 10 0.78 -14.12 -23.19
CA TYR A 10 0.30 -14.30 -21.82
C TYR A 10 1.44 -14.02 -20.84
N LYS A 11 1.17 -13.13 -19.88
CA LYS A 11 2.09 -12.82 -18.77
C LYS A 11 1.99 -13.91 -17.71
N PHE A 12 3.13 -14.39 -17.24
CA PHE A 12 3.28 -15.30 -16.12
C PHE A 12 3.85 -14.52 -14.94
N ILE A 13 3.13 -14.54 -13.83
CA ILE A 13 3.39 -13.69 -12.68
C ILE A 13 4.34 -14.41 -11.74
N VAL A 14 5.63 -14.08 -11.81
CA VAL A 14 6.66 -14.68 -10.98
C VAL A 14 6.84 -13.83 -9.73
N PRO A 15 6.41 -14.30 -8.54
CA PRO A 15 6.45 -13.50 -7.32
C PRO A 15 7.87 -13.00 -7.01
N ALA A 16 8.06 -11.69 -7.10
CA ALA A 16 9.36 -11.03 -6.93
C ALA A 16 10.49 -11.65 -7.78
N GLY A 17 10.19 -12.18 -8.97
CA GLY A 17 11.17 -12.81 -9.85
C GLY A 17 11.82 -14.09 -9.30
N VAL A 18 11.26 -14.71 -8.25
CA VAL A 18 11.75 -15.99 -7.73
C VAL A 18 11.24 -17.13 -8.60
N PHE A 19 12.09 -17.60 -9.51
CA PHE A 19 11.76 -18.61 -10.52
C PHE A 19 12.73 -19.79 -10.45
N SER A 20 12.21 -21.02 -10.48
CA SER A 20 13.07 -22.21 -10.41
C SER A 20 13.62 -22.60 -11.79
N GLY A 21 14.78 -23.26 -11.82
CA GLY A 21 15.35 -23.78 -13.07
C GLY A 21 14.45 -24.80 -13.76
N SER A 22 13.75 -25.64 -12.99
CA SER A 22 12.78 -26.60 -13.52
C SER A 22 11.59 -25.91 -14.19
N ASP A 23 11.08 -24.84 -13.58
CA ASP A 23 9.98 -24.05 -14.17
C ASP A 23 10.43 -23.31 -15.44
N LEU A 24 11.71 -22.91 -15.53
CA LEU A 24 12.27 -22.31 -16.75
C LEU A 24 12.36 -23.31 -17.90
N ILE A 25 12.74 -24.56 -17.60
CA ILE A 25 12.73 -25.63 -18.59
C ILE A 25 11.29 -25.90 -19.06
N GLU A 26 10.32 -25.96 -18.15
CA GLU A 26 8.89 -26.11 -18.49
C GLU A 26 8.39 -24.94 -19.35
N ALA A 27 8.75 -23.70 -19.00
CA ALA A 27 8.42 -22.50 -19.78
C ALA A 27 8.99 -22.56 -21.19
N SER A 28 10.25 -23.01 -21.33
CA SER A 28 10.92 -23.18 -22.62
C SER A 28 10.18 -24.19 -23.50
N ASN A 29 9.87 -25.37 -22.94
CA ASN A 29 9.13 -26.41 -23.65
C ASN A 29 7.74 -25.92 -24.08
N LEU A 30 7.04 -25.20 -23.20
CA LEU A 30 5.73 -24.64 -23.49
C LEU A 30 5.79 -23.57 -24.59
N ALA A 31 6.80 -22.69 -24.58
CA ALA A 31 7.02 -21.71 -25.62
C ALA A 31 7.33 -22.38 -26.97
N SER A 32 8.22 -23.38 -27.00
CA SER A 32 8.57 -24.13 -28.21
C SER A 32 7.37 -24.87 -28.79
N TYR A 33 6.51 -25.48 -27.95
CA TYR A 33 5.28 -26.14 -28.40
C TYR A 33 4.35 -25.18 -29.17
N HIS A 34 4.32 -23.91 -28.80
CA HIS A 34 3.55 -22.87 -29.46
C HIS A 34 4.28 -22.16 -30.60
N LEU A 35 5.49 -22.60 -30.98
CA LEU A 35 6.37 -21.87 -31.91
C LEU A 35 6.57 -20.41 -31.48
N GLY A 36 6.63 -20.19 -30.17
CA GLY A 36 6.76 -18.89 -29.54
C GLY A 36 8.10 -18.67 -28.89
N PHE A 37 8.20 -17.60 -28.11
CA PHE A 37 9.40 -17.23 -27.37
C PHE A 37 9.04 -16.63 -26.01
N ILE A 38 10.02 -16.65 -25.11
CA ILE A 38 9.92 -16.06 -23.78
C ILE A 38 10.46 -14.62 -23.84
N ALA A 39 9.69 -13.66 -23.34
CA ALA A 39 10.12 -12.28 -23.17
C ALA A 39 10.12 -11.91 -21.68
N LEU A 40 11.30 -11.60 -21.12
CA LEU A 40 11.42 -11.13 -19.75
C LEU A 40 10.97 -9.67 -19.64
N THR A 41 10.46 -9.28 -18.46
CA THR A 41 9.91 -7.95 -18.22
C THR A 41 10.68 -7.20 -17.13
N TYR A 42 10.55 -5.87 -17.13
CA TYR A 42 11.17 -5.02 -16.11
C TYR A 42 10.58 -5.25 -14.70
N ASP A 43 9.33 -5.70 -14.63
CA ASP A 43 8.61 -6.00 -13.39
C ASP A 43 8.86 -7.43 -12.88
N GLN A 44 9.96 -8.06 -13.31
CA GLN A 44 10.45 -9.36 -12.84
C GLN A 44 9.55 -10.56 -13.21
N ASN A 45 8.73 -10.40 -14.24
CA ASN A 45 7.87 -11.44 -14.80
C ASN A 45 8.39 -11.86 -16.18
N PHE A 46 7.62 -12.70 -16.86
CA PHE A 46 7.86 -13.00 -18.26
C PHE A 46 6.55 -13.20 -19.02
N TYR A 47 6.63 -13.05 -20.34
CA TYR A 47 5.58 -13.42 -21.27
C TYR A 47 6.00 -14.66 -22.06
N ILE A 48 5.03 -15.52 -22.35
CA ILE A 48 5.12 -16.42 -23.51
C ILE A 48 4.33 -15.79 -24.64
N VAL A 49 5.04 -15.42 -25.70
CA VAL A 49 4.53 -14.75 -26.89
C VAL A 49 4.22 -15.77 -27.97
N ASN A 50 3.27 -15.45 -28.85
CA ASN A 50 2.89 -16.29 -29.99
C ASN A 50 2.16 -17.57 -29.58
N THR A 51 1.15 -17.45 -28.73
CA THR A 51 0.39 -18.60 -28.23
C THR A 51 -1.12 -18.46 -28.46
N THR A 52 -1.86 -19.54 -28.18
CA THR A 52 -3.33 -19.59 -28.20
C THR A 52 -3.88 -19.51 -26.77
N PRO A 53 -5.18 -19.23 -26.59
CA PRO A 53 -5.79 -19.18 -25.25
C PRO A 53 -5.67 -20.47 -24.44
N LYS A 54 -5.37 -21.61 -25.09
CA LYS A 54 -5.15 -22.91 -24.42
C LYS A 54 -3.98 -22.91 -23.44
N ILE A 55 -3.00 -22.00 -23.57
CA ILE A 55 -1.87 -21.92 -22.64
C ILE A 55 -2.31 -21.71 -21.19
N THR A 56 -3.47 -21.07 -20.98
CA THR A 56 -4.05 -20.81 -19.67
C THR A 56 -4.40 -22.09 -18.90
N GLN A 57 -4.51 -23.21 -19.60
CA GLN A 57 -4.83 -24.52 -19.00
C GLN A 57 -3.58 -25.26 -18.51
N SER A 58 -2.38 -24.82 -18.91
CA SER A 58 -1.11 -25.44 -18.50
C SER A 58 -0.89 -25.37 -16.98
N SER A 59 -0.15 -26.37 -16.46
CA SER A 59 0.31 -26.41 -15.06
C SER A 59 1.08 -25.14 -14.70
N LEU A 60 2.03 -24.76 -15.55
CA LEU A 60 2.87 -23.59 -15.35
C LEU A 60 2.04 -22.30 -15.27
N TYR A 61 1.06 -22.11 -16.15
CA TYR A 61 0.24 -20.89 -16.12
C TYR A 61 -0.62 -20.80 -14.86
N LYS A 62 -1.20 -21.93 -14.41
CA LYS A 62 -1.96 -21.97 -13.15
C LYS A 62 -1.08 -21.65 -11.94
N LYS A 63 0.19 -22.09 -11.95
CA LYS A 63 1.17 -21.79 -10.89
C LYS A 63 1.52 -20.29 -10.82
N TYR A 64 1.60 -19.64 -11.98
CA TYR A 64 1.98 -18.22 -12.12
C TYR A 64 0.82 -17.36 -12.66
N ALA A 65 -0.39 -17.63 -12.15
CA ALA A 65 -1.61 -16.97 -12.59
C ALA A 65 -1.65 -15.48 -12.18
N PRO A 66 -2.45 -14.66 -12.86
CA PRO A 66 -2.67 -13.25 -12.50
C PRO A 66 -3.10 -13.06 -11.04
N SER A 67 -2.52 -12.06 -10.37
CA SER A 67 -2.84 -11.65 -9.00
C SER A 67 -2.71 -10.14 -8.87
N SER A 68 -3.68 -9.49 -8.22
CA SER A 68 -3.72 -8.03 -8.09
C SER A 68 -2.55 -7.45 -7.28
N TYR A 69 -1.93 -8.25 -6.40
CA TYR A 69 -0.80 -7.83 -5.57
C TYR A 69 0.55 -8.33 -6.07
N LEU A 70 0.57 -9.47 -6.78
CA LEU A 70 1.82 -10.05 -7.28
C LEU A 70 2.19 -9.56 -8.69
N ASN A 71 1.22 -9.09 -9.49
CA ASN A 71 1.45 -8.72 -10.90
C ASN A 71 2.55 -7.66 -11.11
N SER A 72 2.63 -6.67 -10.21
CA SER A 72 3.64 -5.60 -10.19
C SER A 72 4.43 -5.61 -8.87
N LEU A 73 4.68 -6.80 -8.32
CA LEU A 73 5.56 -6.95 -7.18
C LEU A 73 7.01 -7.00 -7.65
N VAL A 74 7.75 -5.91 -7.44
CA VAL A 74 9.17 -5.83 -7.77
C VAL A 74 9.98 -5.83 -6.48
N ALA A 75 10.95 -6.73 -6.33
CA ALA A 75 11.82 -6.73 -5.16
C ALA A 75 13.28 -7.03 -5.53
N CYS A 76 14.23 -6.29 -4.95
CA CYS A 76 15.66 -6.59 -5.09
C CYS A 76 16.07 -7.83 -4.25
N GLY A 77 17.34 -8.26 -4.37
CA GLY A 77 17.85 -9.48 -3.71
C GLY A 77 17.77 -9.50 -2.17
N GLY A 78 17.78 -8.33 -1.52
CA GLY A 78 17.77 -8.23 -0.06
C GLY A 78 19.00 -8.86 0.62
N SER A 79 18.96 -8.96 1.95
CA SER A 79 20.09 -9.44 2.78
C SER A 79 20.46 -10.91 2.54
N LYS A 80 19.56 -11.70 1.92
CA LYS A 80 19.82 -13.09 1.57
C LYS A 80 20.90 -13.24 0.50
N THR A 81 20.98 -12.30 -0.43
CA THR A 81 21.92 -12.38 -1.57
C THR A 81 22.79 -11.14 -1.76
N CYS A 82 22.48 -10.02 -1.09
CA CYS A 82 23.18 -8.75 -1.22
C CYS A 82 23.77 -8.31 0.12
N SER A 83 25.06 -7.99 0.13
CA SER A 83 25.78 -7.51 1.32
C SER A 83 25.28 -6.16 1.84
N PHE A 84 24.60 -5.37 1.01
CA PHE A 84 24.00 -4.09 1.42
C PHE A 84 22.56 -4.23 1.92
N GLY A 85 21.97 -5.43 1.88
CA GLY A 85 20.58 -5.64 2.27
C GLY A 85 20.39 -5.46 3.78
N VAL A 86 19.40 -4.65 4.17
CA VAL A 86 19.02 -4.42 5.57
C VAL A 86 17.95 -5.42 6.03
N ILE A 87 17.14 -5.90 5.09
CA ILE A 87 16.05 -6.87 5.28
C ILE A 87 16.12 -7.98 4.23
N LYS A 88 15.45 -9.12 4.44
CA LYS A 88 15.40 -10.25 3.49
C LYS A 88 14.77 -9.87 2.15
N ASN A 89 13.81 -8.94 2.18
CA ASN A 89 13.19 -8.28 1.04
C ASN A 89 12.25 -9.15 0.19
N LYS A 90 12.74 -10.13 -0.58
CA LYS A 90 11.87 -10.91 -1.50
C LYS A 90 10.81 -11.72 -0.74
N GLU A 91 11.22 -12.38 0.34
CA GLU A 91 10.31 -13.18 1.18
C GLU A 91 9.26 -12.27 1.85
N ASP A 92 9.69 -11.12 2.37
CA ASP A 92 8.82 -10.12 3.02
C ASP A 92 7.78 -9.55 2.03
N ALA A 93 8.24 -9.21 0.82
CA ALA A 93 7.42 -8.67 -0.26
C ALA A 93 6.32 -9.66 -0.70
N ILE A 94 6.68 -10.93 -0.89
CA ILE A 94 5.72 -11.98 -1.25
C ILE A 94 4.73 -12.25 -0.11
N SER A 95 5.22 -12.26 1.14
CA SER A 95 4.39 -12.48 2.33
C SER A 95 3.32 -11.40 2.48
N LEU A 96 3.71 -10.11 2.39
CA LEU A 96 2.77 -8.99 2.45
C LEU A 96 1.71 -9.08 1.34
N ALA A 97 2.15 -9.32 0.09
CA ALA A 97 1.26 -9.37 -1.06
C ALA A 97 0.20 -10.47 -0.91
N LYS A 98 0.60 -11.69 -0.52
CA LYS A 98 -0.34 -12.80 -0.27
C LYS A 98 -1.29 -12.51 0.87
N ARG A 99 -0.77 -11.92 1.97
CA ARG A 99 -1.60 -11.59 3.13
C ARG A 99 -2.66 -10.56 2.80
N LEU A 100 -2.34 -9.54 1.99
CA LEU A 100 -3.30 -8.54 1.53
C LEU A 100 -4.31 -9.11 0.52
N GLU A 101 -3.88 -10.05 -0.33
CA GLU A 101 -4.77 -10.76 -1.24
C GLU A 101 -5.88 -11.53 -0.50
N GLU A 102 -5.54 -12.17 0.62
CA GLU A 102 -6.49 -12.83 1.51
C GLU A 102 -7.40 -11.85 2.26
N LEU A 103 -6.82 -10.80 2.84
CA LEU A 103 -7.54 -9.91 3.76
C LEU A 103 -8.42 -8.88 3.04
N VAL A 104 -7.94 -8.33 1.93
CA VAL A 104 -8.56 -7.18 1.25
C VAL A 104 -8.46 -7.30 -0.27
N PRO A 105 -9.10 -8.32 -0.89
CA PRO A 105 -9.01 -8.53 -2.33
C PRO A 105 -9.49 -7.31 -3.12
N VAL A 106 -8.73 -6.98 -4.17
CA VAL A 106 -9.00 -5.91 -5.13
C VAL A 106 -9.00 -6.45 -6.56
N ASP A 107 -9.75 -5.80 -7.42
CA ASP A 107 -9.96 -6.07 -8.85
C ASP A 107 -8.93 -5.37 -9.76
N LYS A 108 -8.18 -4.40 -9.22
CA LYS A 108 -7.12 -3.67 -9.92
C LYS A 108 -5.77 -3.96 -9.29
N GLU A 109 -4.76 -3.97 -10.14
CA GLU A 109 -3.38 -4.12 -9.73
C GLU A 109 -2.92 -2.96 -8.84
N ILE A 110 -2.14 -3.29 -7.81
CA ILE A 110 -1.45 -2.32 -6.94
C ILE A 110 0.05 -2.60 -7.02
N LYS A 111 0.84 -1.58 -7.41
CA LYS A 111 2.28 -1.69 -7.62
C LYS A 111 3.04 -1.66 -6.30
N PHE A 112 3.64 -2.79 -5.91
CA PHE A 112 4.46 -2.91 -4.70
C PHE A 112 5.93 -3.05 -5.07
N HIS A 113 6.73 -2.03 -4.75
CA HIS A 113 8.14 -1.98 -5.13
C HIS A 113 9.04 -1.96 -3.89
N TRP A 114 9.93 -2.94 -3.79
CA TRP A 114 10.67 -3.28 -2.57
C TRP A 114 12.18 -3.21 -2.76
N SER A 115 12.80 -2.23 -2.11
CA SER A 115 14.24 -2.10 -1.99
C SER A 115 14.69 -2.53 -0.59
N GLY A 116 15.50 -3.59 -0.50
CA GLY A 116 16.04 -4.05 0.79
C GLY A 116 16.99 -3.07 1.49
N CYS A 117 17.37 -1.96 0.84
CA CYS A 117 18.14 -0.87 1.42
C CYS A 117 17.97 0.42 0.58
N VAL A 118 18.55 1.53 1.04
CA VAL A 118 18.45 2.86 0.42
C VAL A 118 19.02 2.97 -1.00
N LYS A 119 19.75 1.97 -1.50
CA LYS A 119 20.32 1.98 -2.86
C LYS A 119 19.28 1.92 -3.98
N GLY A 120 18.03 1.53 -3.67
CA GLY A 120 16.95 1.72 -4.62
C GLY A 120 16.82 0.67 -5.74
N CYS A 121 17.56 -0.44 -5.71
CA CYS A 121 17.53 -1.46 -6.79
C CYS A 121 16.16 -2.08 -7.06
N GLY A 122 15.23 -2.04 -6.11
CA GLY A 122 13.85 -2.48 -6.29
C GLY A 122 12.90 -1.39 -6.77
N ILE A 123 13.43 -0.24 -7.23
CA ILE A 123 12.69 0.91 -7.78
C ILE A 123 11.48 1.35 -6.94
N HIS A 124 11.64 1.31 -5.61
CA HIS A 124 10.62 1.67 -4.61
C HIS A 124 9.95 3.02 -4.88
N GLY A 125 10.70 4.01 -5.39
CA GLY A 125 10.16 5.32 -5.71
C GLY A 125 9.06 5.32 -6.77
N LEU A 126 8.97 4.29 -7.63
CA LEU A 126 8.02 4.22 -8.74
C LEU A 126 6.78 3.35 -8.42
N GLY A 127 6.72 2.73 -7.25
CA GLY A 127 5.59 1.92 -6.83
C GLY A 127 4.44 2.79 -6.30
N ASP A 128 3.22 2.26 -6.40
CA ASP A 128 2.07 2.84 -5.68
C ASP A 128 2.40 2.86 -4.18
N PHE A 129 2.90 1.72 -3.69
CA PHE A 129 3.63 1.62 -2.43
C PHE A 129 5.07 1.19 -2.69
N GLY A 130 5.99 2.02 -2.23
CA GLY A 130 7.41 1.73 -2.16
C GLY A 130 7.84 1.34 -0.75
N PHE A 131 8.77 0.39 -0.64
CA PHE A 131 9.30 -0.07 0.63
C PHE A 131 10.82 -0.02 0.61
N VAL A 132 11.43 0.61 1.61
CA VAL A 132 12.88 0.66 1.78
C VAL A 132 13.27 0.03 3.10
N GLY A 133 14.07 -1.04 3.07
CA GLY A 133 14.56 -1.72 4.27
C GLY A 133 15.28 -0.78 5.22
N ALA A 134 14.88 -0.80 6.48
CA ALA A 134 15.38 0.07 7.54
C ALA A 134 15.38 -0.65 8.90
N LYS A 135 16.09 -0.06 9.88
CA LYS A 135 16.04 -0.48 11.27
C LYS A 135 15.07 0.42 12.04
N VAL A 136 14.13 -0.18 12.77
CA VAL A 136 13.08 0.51 13.52
C VAL A 136 13.29 0.27 15.01
N LYS A 137 13.15 1.33 15.82
CA LYS A 137 13.21 1.20 17.27
C LYS A 137 11.80 0.89 17.80
N ARG A 138 11.64 -0.21 18.53
CA ARG A 138 10.39 -0.61 19.18
C ARG A 138 10.73 -1.11 20.59
N ASP A 139 10.07 -0.58 21.62
CA ASP A 139 10.23 -1.04 23.02
C ASP A 139 11.68 -1.18 23.49
N ASN A 140 12.52 -0.20 23.13
CA ASN A 140 13.98 -0.18 23.34
C ASN A 140 14.82 -1.20 22.57
N GLU A 141 14.20 -2.04 21.75
CA GLU A 141 14.87 -2.94 20.82
C GLU A 141 14.93 -2.34 19.41
N VAL A 142 15.86 -2.84 18.60
CA VAL A 142 16.00 -2.47 17.19
C VAL A 142 15.59 -3.67 16.35
N VAL A 143 14.47 -3.53 15.65
CA VAL A 143 13.89 -4.57 14.80
C VAL A 143 14.00 -4.22 13.32
N GLU A 144 13.80 -5.21 12.46
CA GLU A 144 13.73 -5.00 11.01
C GLU A 144 12.40 -4.35 10.62
N GLY A 145 12.48 -3.37 9.72
CA GLY A 145 11.33 -2.63 9.26
C GLY A 145 11.55 -2.02 7.88
N VAL A 146 10.60 -1.18 7.48
CA VAL A 146 10.61 -0.48 6.20
C VAL A 146 10.22 0.97 6.36
N GLU A 147 10.83 1.82 5.55
CA GLU A 147 10.28 3.13 5.24
C GLU A 147 9.27 2.96 4.11
N ILE A 148 8.05 3.44 4.32
CA ILE A 148 6.96 3.38 3.35
C ILE A 148 6.98 4.66 2.52
N TYR A 149 7.00 4.48 1.20
CA TYR A 149 6.83 5.51 0.19
C TYR A 149 5.45 5.33 -0.45
N LEU A 150 4.71 6.42 -0.67
CA LEU A 150 3.36 6.36 -1.25
C LEU A 150 3.23 7.30 -2.45
N GLY A 151 2.51 6.84 -3.46
CA GLY A 151 2.11 7.63 -4.63
C GLY A 151 3.20 7.83 -5.67
N GLY A 152 4.05 6.82 -5.85
CA GLY A 152 5.02 6.75 -6.94
C GLY A 152 4.37 6.32 -8.25
N SER A 153 4.94 6.79 -9.36
CA SER A 153 4.59 6.38 -10.71
C SER A 153 5.77 6.58 -11.66
N SER A 154 5.60 6.25 -12.95
CA SER A 154 6.66 6.39 -13.95
C SER A 154 7.20 7.81 -14.09
N ASN A 155 6.40 8.82 -13.73
CA ASN A 155 6.72 10.24 -13.92
C ASN A 155 7.00 10.98 -12.61
N LYS A 156 6.85 10.32 -11.46
CA LYS A 156 6.94 10.97 -10.15
C LYS A 156 7.32 9.95 -9.09
N GLU A 157 8.33 10.29 -8.27
CA GLU A 157 8.66 9.46 -7.12
C GLU A 157 7.63 9.58 -5.99
N GLY A 158 7.38 8.46 -5.33
CA GLY A 158 6.59 8.38 -4.12
C GLY A 158 7.23 9.18 -2.99
N LYS A 159 6.41 9.66 -2.06
CA LYS A 159 6.90 10.36 -0.87
C LYS A 159 7.05 9.39 0.30
N LYS A 160 8.18 9.43 0.99
CA LYS A 160 8.34 8.76 2.28
C LYS A 160 7.34 9.32 3.29
N ILE A 161 6.46 8.46 3.80
CA ILE A 161 5.38 8.87 4.71
C ILE A 161 5.51 8.29 6.12
N LEU A 162 6.01 7.06 6.25
CA LEU A 162 6.04 6.32 7.51
C LEU A 162 7.28 5.45 7.59
N LYS A 163 7.62 5.03 8.81
CA LYS A 163 8.64 4.03 9.09
C LYS A 163 8.07 3.04 10.08
N VAL A 164 7.93 1.79 9.66
CA VAL A 164 7.19 0.75 10.40
C VAL A 164 7.98 -0.53 10.44
N ALA A 165 7.78 -1.33 11.48
CA ALA A 165 8.39 -2.65 11.56
C ALA A 165 7.65 -3.67 10.67
N LEU A 166 8.37 -4.70 10.22
CA LEU A 166 7.90 -5.59 9.15
C LEU A 166 6.65 -6.41 9.53
N ASP A 167 6.57 -6.84 10.79
CA ASP A 167 5.47 -7.64 11.34
C ASP A 167 4.16 -6.86 11.49
N GLU A 168 4.21 -5.53 11.61
CA GLU A 168 3.03 -4.65 11.66
C GLU A 168 2.61 -4.15 10.27
N LEU A 169 3.43 -4.37 9.23
CA LEU A 169 3.28 -3.69 7.95
C LEU A 169 1.88 -3.91 7.31
N VAL A 170 1.31 -5.10 7.48
CA VAL A 170 -0.03 -5.43 6.99
C VAL A 170 -1.08 -4.48 7.57
N ASP A 171 -0.97 -4.15 8.87
CA ASP A 171 -1.95 -3.32 9.59
C ASP A 171 -1.90 -1.85 9.15
N TYR A 172 -0.78 -1.40 8.58
CA TYR A 172 -0.66 -0.08 7.98
C TYR A 172 -1.17 -0.05 6.53
N ILE A 173 -0.89 -1.08 5.72
CA ILE A 173 -1.26 -1.07 4.29
C ILE A 173 -2.74 -1.42 4.09
N LYS A 174 -3.27 -2.37 4.86
CA LYS A 174 -4.66 -2.85 4.73
C LYS A 174 -5.69 -1.69 4.78
N PRO A 175 -5.67 -0.77 5.76
CA PRO A 175 -6.62 0.34 5.82
C PRO A 175 -6.55 1.26 4.59
N MET A 176 -5.36 1.49 4.03
CA MET A 176 -5.22 2.32 2.84
C MET A 176 -5.82 1.66 1.61
N VAL A 177 -5.66 0.34 1.49
CA VAL A 177 -6.28 -0.45 0.42
C VAL A 177 -7.81 -0.48 0.58
N GLU A 178 -8.33 -0.62 1.81
CA GLU A 178 -9.77 -0.53 2.08
C GLU A 178 -10.32 0.85 1.74
N PHE A 179 -9.58 1.91 2.10
CA PHE A 179 -9.92 3.28 1.73
C PHE A 179 -10.01 3.43 0.20
N TYR A 180 -9.05 2.90 -0.54
CA TYR A 180 -9.10 2.87 -2.01
C TYR A 180 -10.32 2.10 -2.52
N LYS A 181 -10.55 0.88 -2.03
CA LYS A 181 -11.68 0.02 -2.45
C LYS A 181 -13.04 0.69 -2.24
N ILE A 182 -13.22 1.45 -1.16
CA ILE A 182 -14.47 2.14 -0.84
C ILE A 182 -14.67 3.42 -1.66
N ASN A 183 -13.59 4.13 -1.98
CA ASN A 183 -13.66 5.50 -2.51
C ASN A 183 -13.26 5.66 -3.97
N LYS A 184 -12.72 4.62 -4.61
CA LYS A 184 -12.35 4.66 -6.02
C LYS A 184 -13.56 4.82 -6.92
N LYS A 185 -13.36 5.47 -8.06
CA LYS A 185 -14.33 5.48 -9.16
C LYS A 185 -14.30 4.14 -9.90
N GLU A 186 -15.31 3.92 -10.72
CA GLU A 186 -15.35 2.75 -11.59
C GLU A 186 -14.10 2.68 -12.48
N ASN A 187 -13.48 1.51 -12.52
CA ASN A 187 -12.25 1.24 -13.28
C ASN A 187 -11.01 2.09 -12.94
N GLU A 188 -11.04 2.92 -11.91
CA GLU A 188 -9.91 3.78 -11.50
C GLU A 188 -8.78 2.95 -10.89
N SER A 189 -7.54 3.16 -11.37
CA SER A 189 -6.32 2.56 -10.80
C SER A 189 -5.93 3.21 -9.46
N PHE A 190 -5.05 2.57 -8.69
CA PHE A 190 -4.56 3.15 -7.43
C PHE A 190 -3.80 4.46 -7.64
N GLU A 191 -2.97 4.53 -8.69
CA GLU A 191 -2.25 5.75 -9.08
C GLU A 191 -3.21 6.91 -9.39
N GLU A 192 -4.22 6.66 -10.23
CA GLU A 192 -5.24 7.67 -10.59
C GLU A 192 -6.01 8.14 -9.36
N PHE A 193 -6.39 7.20 -8.49
CA PHE A 193 -7.08 7.50 -7.25
C PHE A 193 -6.28 8.45 -6.36
N LEU A 194 -4.99 8.19 -6.13
CA LEU A 194 -4.14 9.09 -5.34
C LEU A 194 -3.98 10.46 -6.01
N LYS A 195 -3.89 10.51 -7.34
CA LYS A 195 -3.76 11.76 -8.10
C LYS A 195 -5.01 12.62 -7.98
N ASN A 196 -6.19 12.00 -8.15
CA ASN A 196 -7.50 12.64 -8.15
C ASN A 196 -8.06 12.91 -6.75
N SER A 197 -7.47 12.32 -5.71
CA SER A 197 -7.95 12.49 -4.35
C SER A 197 -7.87 13.94 -3.86
N ALA A 198 -8.87 14.32 -3.07
CA ALA A 198 -8.90 15.58 -2.35
C ALA A 198 -7.94 15.61 -1.14
N PHE A 199 -7.48 14.43 -0.68
CA PHE A 199 -6.58 14.29 0.45
C PHE A 199 -5.10 14.44 0.06
N SER A 200 -4.33 15.06 0.95
CA SER A 200 -2.88 15.06 0.93
C SER A 200 -2.33 13.65 1.22
N ILE A 201 -1.09 13.41 0.81
CA ILE A 201 -0.40 12.14 1.07
C ILE A 201 -0.29 11.85 2.57
N TRP A 202 -0.20 12.91 3.39
CA TRP A 202 -0.02 12.81 4.82
C TRP A 202 -1.32 12.49 5.56
N ALA A 203 -2.47 12.89 5.02
CA ALA A 203 -3.76 12.41 5.52
C ALA A 203 -3.85 10.88 5.42
N TYR A 204 -3.34 10.28 4.33
CA TYR A 204 -3.26 8.82 4.21
C TYR A 204 -2.30 8.21 5.23
N ALA A 205 -1.14 8.81 5.44
CA ALA A 205 -0.20 8.36 6.46
C ALA A 205 -0.83 8.35 7.85
N PHE A 206 -1.63 9.37 8.18
CA PHE A 206 -2.43 9.43 9.40
C PHE A 206 -3.47 8.30 9.46
N ILE A 207 -4.28 8.11 8.41
CA ILE A 207 -5.29 7.03 8.36
C ILE A 207 -4.64 5.67 8.57
N MET A 208 -3.55 5.38 7.84
CA MET A 208 -2.79 4.13 7.97
C MET A 208 -2.34 3.89 9.41
N LYS A 209 -1.72 4.90 10.01
CA LYS A 209 -1.16 4.80 11.36
C LYS A 209 -2.23 4.69 12.45
N LEU A 210 -3.30 5.48 12.35
CA LEU A 210 -4.39 5.47 13.31
C LEU A 210 -5.07 4.09 13.35
N ASN A 211 -5.30 3.48 12.18
CA ASN A 211 -5.87 2.14 12.09
C ASN A 211 -4.91 1.06 12.60
N ALA A 212 -3.60 1.16 12.29
CA ALA A 212 -2.60 0.24 12.82
C ALA A 212 -2.51 0.27 14.36
N LYS A 213 -2.87 1.40 14.99
CA LYS A 213 -2.99 1.54 16.45
C LYS A 213 -4.34 1.01 17.01
N GLY A 214 -5.14 0.32 16.20
CA GLY A 214 -6.37 -0.35 16.61
C GLY A 214 -7.64 0.50 16.52
N PHE A 215 -7.57 1.70 15.93
CA PHE A 215 -8.76 2.53 15.70
C PHE A 215 -9.30 2.31 14.28
N GLU A 216 -10.20 1.35 14.12
CA GLU A 216 -10.80 0.98 12.82
C GLU A 216 -11.63 2.13 12.22
N PHE A 217 -11.01 2.84 11.28
CA PHE A 217 -11.51 4.08 10.73
C PHE A 217 -11.15 4.25 9.25
N ILE A 218 -12.15 4.14 8.39
CA ILE A 218 -12.03 4.46 6.98
C ILE A 218 -13.00 5.59 6.64
N PRO A 219 -12.52 6.81 6.33
CA PRO A 219 -13.39 7.90 5.91
C PRO A 219 -13.94 7.66 4.49
N LYS A 220 -15.11 8.23 4.21
CA LYS A 220 -15.52 8.45 2.81
C LYS A 220 -14.80 9.68 2.25
N ASN A 221 -14.58 9.70 0.94
CA ASN A 221 -13.86 10.79 0.27
C ASN A 221 -14.55 12.14 0.57
N ILE A 222 -13.79 13.11 1.09
CA ILE A 222 -14.29 14.42 1.47
C ILE A 222 -13.94 15.38 0.34
N SER A 223 -14.92 15.69 -0.52
CA SER A 223 -14.71 16.42 -1.77
C SER A 223 -14.18 17.85 -1.63
N LYS A 224 -14.20 18.43 -0.42
CA LYS A 224 -13.87 19.85 -0.18
C LYS A 224 -12.44 20.09 0.32
N ALA A 225 -11.65 19.05 0.53
CA ALA A 225 -10.42 19.17 1.31
C ALA A 225 -9.25 19.86 0.57
N ASN A 226 -9.25 19.84 -0.77
CA ASN A 226 -8.33 20.57 -1.64
C ASN A 226 -6.83 20.47 -1.28
N LYS A 227 -6.40 19.38 -0.62
CA LYS A 227 -5.01 19.17 -0.17
C LYS A 227 -4.47 20.24 0.80
N ILE A 228 -5.35 20.89 1.57
CA ILE A 228 -5.00 21.89 2.58
C ILE A 228 -5.02 21.23 3.97
N GLU A 229 -3.84 20.92 4.52
CA GLU A 229 -3.72 20.07 5.72
C GLU A 229 -4.56 20.55 6.93
N PRO A 230 -4.55 21.83 7.34
CA PRO A 230 -5.38 22.28 8.47
C PRO A 230 -6.88 22.01 8.28
N PHE A 231 -7.37 22.14 7.05
CA PHE A 231 -8.76 21.89 6.73
C PHE A 231 -9.05 20.39 6.71
N GLU A 232 -8.18 19.57 6.12
CA GLU A 232 -8.30 18.11 6.14
C GLU A 232 -8.32 17.55 7.56
N ILE A 233 -7.43 18.05 8.42
CA ILE A 233 -7.33 17.68 9.83
C ILE A 233 -8.66 17.92 10.52
N ARG A 234 -9.23 19.12 10.36
CA ARG A 234 -10.50 19.49 10.97
C ARG A 234 -11.65 18.66 10.44
N GLU A 235 -11.72 18.42 9.13
CA GLU A 235 -12.79 17.63 8.51
C GLU A 235 -12.75 16.15 8.93
N ILE A 236 -11.55 15.55 8.97
CA ILE A 236 -11.38 14.18 9.45
C ILE A 236 -11.75 14.09 10.93
N ALA A 237 -11.33 15.05 11.75
CA ALA A 237 -11.70 15.08 13.18
C ALA A 237 -13.21 15.22 13.38
N ASN A 238 -13.86 16.10 12.61
CA ASN A 238 -15.32 16.26 12.62
C ASN A 238 -16.02 14.94 12.24
N TYR A 239 -15.54 14.27 11.20
CA TYR A 239 -16.10 12.99 10.75
C TYR A 239 -15.91 11.87 11.78
N ILE A 240 -14.73 11.78 12.41
CA ILE A 240 -14.46 10.83 13.51
C ILE A 240 -15.40 11.12 14.69
N SER A 241 -15.46 12.39 15.13
CA SER A 241 -16.30 12.81 16.25
C SER A 241 -17.77 12.51 15.97
N TYR A 242 -18.28 12.84 14.79
CA TYR A 242 -19.66 12.53 14.39
C TYR A 242 -19.93 11.02 14.34
N LYS A 243 -19.01 10.21 13.82
CA LYS A 243 -19.20 8.75 13.74
C LYS A 243 -19.36 8.14 15.13
N LEU A 244 -18.61 8.64 16.12
CA LEU A 244 -18.63 8.17 17.50
C LEU A 244 -19.82 8.73 18.28
N THR A 245 -20.01 10.06 18.25
CA THR A 245 -20.97 10.77 19.11
C THR A 245 -22.36 10.92 18.50
N LYS A 246 -22.50 10.77 17.17
CA LYS A 246 -23.69 11.14 16.38
C LYS A 246 -24.08 12.62 16.46
N THR A 247 -23.17 13.48 16.93
CA THR A 247 -23.37 14.93 17.03
C THR A 247 -22.36 15.67 16.16
N HIS A 248 -22.77 16.74 15.46
CA HIS A 248 -21.80 17.56 14.73
C HIS A 248 -21.08 18.49 15.72
N SER A 249 -19.76 18.58 15.60
CA SER A 249 -18.91 19.51 16.37
C SER A 249 -19.37 20.97 16.27
N LEU A 250 -20.05 21.33 15.18
CA LEU A 250 -20.54 22.66 14.86
C LEU A 250 -21.94 22.97 15.43
N ASP A 251 -22.66 21.99 15.99
CA ASP A 251 -24.05 22.18 16.45
C ASP A 251 -24.15 23.07 17.71
N ASN A 252 -23.03 23.45 18.33
CA ASN A 252 -23.04 24.39 19.45
C ASN A 252 -21.86 25.37 19.40
N ILE A 253 -22.02 26.47 18.66
CA ILE A 253 -21.10 27.63 18.68
C ILE A 253 -21.02 28.28 20.08
N PHE A 254 -22.08 28.15 20.88
CA PHE A 254 -22.18 28.73 22.24
C PHE A 254 -21.91 27.74 23.37
N THR A 255 -21.80 26.45 23.06
CA THR A 255 -21.48 25.37 24.00
C THR A 255 -20.51 24.41 23.32
N PRO A 256 -19.20 24.73 23.22
CA PRO A 256 -18.26 23.83 22.57
C PRO A 256 -18.48 22.43 23.15
N LEU A 257 -18.72 21.45 22.26
CA LEU A 257 -18.98 20.06 22.64
C LEU A 257 -18.04 19.73 23.79
N LYS A 258 -18.63 19.55 24.97
CA LYS A 258 -17.86 19.38 26.18
C LYS A 258 -16.97 18.17 25.93
N ILE A 259 -15.67 18.42 25.89
CA ILE A 259 -14.55 17.51 25.59
C ILE A 259 -14.68 16.15 26.33
N THR A 260 -15.52 16.07 27.36
CA THR A 260 -15.94 14.87 28.10
C THR A 260 -16.54 13.72 27.27
N THR A 261 -17.15 13.95 26.10
CA THR A 261 -17.91 12.87 25.39
C THR A 261 -17.07 11.76 24.75
N LEU A 262 -15.86 12.03 24.25
CA LEU A 262 -15.05 10.97 23.60
C LEU A 262 -14.47 9.99 24.63
N LYS A 263 -14.07 10.50 25.80
CA LYS A 263 -13.61 9.71 26.94
C LYS A 263 -14.73 8.86 27.56
N GLU A 264 -15.93 9.42 27.66
CA GLU A 264 -17.13 8.72 28.18
C GLU A 264 -17.65 7.63 27.23
N GLN A 265 -17.34 7.70 25.93
CA GLN A 265 -17.77 6.74 24.91
C GLN A 265 -16.73 5.66 24.55
N GLY A 266 -15.68 5.50 25.38
CA GLY A 266 -14.81 4.32 25.35
C GLY A 266 -13.59 4.39 24.42
N LEU A 267 -13.24 5.57 23.89
CA LEU A 267 -11.93 5.75 23.26
C LEU A 267 -10.82 5.65 24.31
N LYS A 268 -9.86 4.76 24.09
CA LYS A 268 -8.70 4.63 24.98
C LYS A 268 -7.87 5.91 24.94
N GLU A 269 -7.53 6.40 26.12
CA GLU A 269 -6.41 7.33 26.31
C GLU A 269 -5.16 6.72 25.67
N PRO A 270 -4.39 7.46 24.84
CA PRO A 270 -4.43 8.91 24.58
C PRO A 270 -5.01 9.35 23.22
N ILE A 271 -5.65 8.47 22.44
CA ILE A 271 -6.12 8.78 21.06
C ILE A 271 -7.20 9.88 21.04
N HIS A 272 -8.09 9.91 22.05
CA HIS A 272 -9.16 10.90 22.11
C HIS A 272 -8.61 12.34 22.20
N GLN A 273 -7.53 12.54 22.96
CA GLN A 273 -6.89 13.84 23.16
C GLN A 273 -6.31 14.40 21.85
N ILE A 274 -5.81 13.53 20.98
CA ILE A 274 -5.35 13.91 19.65
C ILE A 274 -6.52 14.41 18.81
N ILE A 275 -7.63 13.66 18.79
CA ILE A 275 -8.83 14.05 18.04
C ILE A 275 -9.37 15.41 18.55
N ASP A 276 -9.38 15.63 19.86
CA ASP A 276 -9.78 16.92 20.44
C ASP A 276 -8.85 18.05 20.02
N ASN A 277 -7.54 17.83 20.05
CA ASN A 277 -6.54 18.79 19.58
C ASN A 277 -6.72 19.12 18.07
N MET A 278 -7.16 18.14 17.25
CA MET A 278 -7.50 18.37 15.85
C MET A 278 -8.74 19.25 15.69
N LEU A 279 -9.80 19.04 16.50
CA LEU A 279 -11.04 19.81 16.46
C LEU A 279 -10.83 21.29 16.82
N ILE A 280 -10.00 21.57 17.82
CA ILE A 280 -9.70 22.94 18.27
C ILE A 280 -8.66 23.66 17.38
N GLY A 281 -8.12 22.98 16.35
CA GLY A 281 -7.15 23.56 15.42
C GLY A 281 -5.74 23.72 15.98
N LYS A 282 -5.35 22.89 16.97
CA LYS A 282 -4.00 22.93 17.56
C LYS A 282 -2.91 22.50 16.58
N TYR A 283 -3.23 21.61 15.65
CA TYR A 283 -2.31 21.14 14.62
C TYR A 283 -2.45 21.93 13.33
N GLN A 284 -1.32 22.26 12.72
CA GLN A 284 -1.25 22.89 11.40
C GLN A 284 -0.81 21.91 10.32
N THR A 285 -0.16 20.80 10.70
CA THR A 285 0.30 19.78 9.76
C THR A 285 0.02 18.37 10.25
N TRP A 286 -0.17 17.43 9.31
CA TRP A 286 -0.32 16.02 9.62
C TRP A 286 0.92 15.42 10.30
N THR A 287 2.10 15.97 10.00
CA THR A 287 3.36 15.49 10.58
C THR A 287 3.41 15.70 12.08
N GLU A 288 2.80 16.78 12.61
CA GLU A 288 2.68 17.01 14.06
C GLU A 288 1.88 15.89 14.73
N ILE A 289 0.73 15.55 14.13
CA ILE A 289 -0.17 14.50 14.64
C ILE A 289 0.50 13.13 14.57
N ILE A 290 1.15 12.82 13.44
CA ILE A 290 1.85 11.55 13.24
C ILE A 290 2.96 11.38 14.29
N LYS A 291 3.73 12.44 14.59
CA LYS A 291 4.76 12.38 15.65
C LYS A 291 4.15 12.14 17.04
N GLU A 292 3.01 12.73 17.33
CA GLU A 292 2.32 12.48 18.60
C GLU A 292 1.85 11.02 18.71
N LEU A 293 1.35 10.45 17.60
CA LEU A 293 1.00 9.03 17.49
C LEU A 293 2.20 8.06 17.60
N ASP A 294 3.44 8.52 17.44
CA ASP A 294 4.63 7.67 17.70
C ASP A 294 4.88 7.44 19.19
N ASN A 295 4.40 8.34 20.06
CA ASN A 295 4.63 8.29 21.50
C ASN A 295 3.57 7.48 22.26
N ILE A 296 2.65 6.84 21.53
CA ILE A 296 1.47 6.12 22.02
C ILE A 296 1.60 4.66 21.63
#